data_AF-A0A8H7SH23-F1
#
_entry.id   AF-A0A8H7SH23-F1
#
_cell.length_a   1.000
_cell.length_b   1.000
_cell.length_c   1.000
_cell.angle_alpha   90.00
_cell.angle_beta   90.00
_cell.angle_gamma   90.00
#
_symmetry.space_group_name_H-M   'P 1'
#
loop_
_entity.id
_entity.type
_entity.pdbx_description
1 polymer ?
#
loop_
_entity_poly.entity_id
_entity_poly.type
_entity_poly.pdbx_seq_one_letter_code
_entity_poly.pdbx_strand_id
1 'polypeptide(L)'
;MTEQHNFEEKEQPYSPIIPPRTIVSKYSRPIEFISEGSTLPEKDTKKPKITSNGNEIASFYRSIISASSKPDNSKNNNEKPKPGNSKNSSNEKLSTEETWWCESCSMSILKSDYKRHIQGTAHMVCSKSEPVPDMLGLSGKNLGFKMLRSQGWKYEEGLGPKGQGRRHPIATVLKQDRLCIGHGESGRKVVTHKYKEIEKKAIDRQRREAANQRDPGKEIARKHKEETARRVAILKYMKD
;
A
#
# COMPACT_ATOMS: atom_id res chain seq x y z
N MET A 1 5.94 54.88 38.82
CA MET A 1 5.37 55.10 37.47
C MET A 1 4.83 53.76 36.99
N THR A 2 3.55 53.54 37.23
CA THR A 2 2.82 52.33 36.84
C THR A 2 2.12 52.63 35.52
N GLU A 3 2.67 52.16 34.41
CA GLU A 3 2.01 52.24 33.10
C GLU A 3 1.13 51.01 32.90
N GLN A 4 -0.18 51.26 32.92
CA GLN A 4 -1.22 50.31 32.55
C GLN A 4 -1.25 50.21 31.02
N HIS A 5 -0.89 49.06 30.48
CA HIS A 5 -1.14 48.76 29.07
C HIS A 5 -2.58 48.27 28.91
N ASN A 6 -3.41 49.14 28.35
CA ASN A 6 -4.78 48.88 27.94
C ASN A 6 -4.78 47.83 26.81
N PHE A 7 -5.49 46.72 27.01
CA PHE A 7 -5.67 45.66 26.01
C PHE A 7 -6.92 46.01 25.19
N GLU A 8 -6.71 46.53 23.99
CA GLU A 8 -7.77 46.89 23.06
C GLU A 8 -8.31 45.61 22.40
N GLU A 9 -9.46 45.12 22.89
CA GLU A 9 -10.19 44.00 22.29
C GLU A 9 -10.65 44.39 20.88
N LYS A 10 -9.96 43.83 19.87
CA LYS A 10 -10.43 43.87 18.49
C LYS A 10 -11.61 42.92 18.33
N GLU A 11 -12.81 43.48 18.26
CA GLU A 11 -14.02 42.75 17.88
C GLU A 11 -13.84 42.08 16.51
N GLN A 12 -14.13 40.78 16.44
CA GLN A 12 -14.17 40.04 15.18
C GLN A 12 -15.48 40.32 14.42
N PRO A 13 -15.48 40.50 13.09
CA PRO A 13 -16.70 40.74 12.35
C PRO A 13 -17.59 39.49 12.32
N TYR A 14 -18.81 39.69 12.82
CA TYR A 14 -19.95 38.78 12.82
C TYR A 14 -20.18 38.12 11.45
N SER A 15 -20.19 36.79 11.42
CA SER A 15 -20.53 36.00 10.23
C SER A 15 -22.05 36.05 10.00
N PRO A 16 -22.55 36.35 8.79
CA PRO A 16 -23.99 36.36 8.56
C PRO A 16 -24.59 34.96 8.72
N ILE A 17 -25.61 34.86 9.57
CA ILE A 17 -26.41 33.65 9.77
C ILE A 17 -27.14 33.34 8.46
N ILE A 18 -26.71 32.30 7.76
CA ILE A 18 -27.37 31.82 6.55
C ILE A 18 -28.59 30.99 6.98
N PRO A 19 -29.83 31.34 6.56
CA PRO A 19 -30.99 30.53 6.90
C PRO A 19 -30.89 29.15 6.23
N PRO A 20 -31.33 28.06 6.90
CA PRO A 20 -31.27 26.73 6.31
C PRO A 20 -32.15 26.67 5.07
N ARG A 21 -31.57 26.31 3.92
CA ARG A 21 -32.34 26.02 2.71
C ARG A 21 -33.07 24.70 2.91
N THR A 22 -34.39 24.76 3.08
CA THR A 22 -35.26 23.58 3.03
C THR A 22 -35.40 23.13 1.58
N ILE A 23 -34.53 22.22 1.13
CA ILE A 23 -34.72 21.51 -0.13
C ILE A 23 -35.74 20.40 0.13
N VAL A 24 -37.02 20.71 -0.04
CA VAL A 24 -38.09 19.72 0.04
C VAL A 24 -38.21 19.06 -1.34
N SER A 25 -37.50 17.95 -1.53
CA SER A 25 -37.86 17.03 -2.61
C SER A 25 -39.10 16.24 -2.19
N LYS A 26 -40.00 15.98 -3.14
CA LYS A 26 -41.25 15.20 -2.99
C LYS A 26 -41.10 13.75 -2.45
N TYR A 27 -39.88 13.34 -2.08
CA TYR A 27 -39.54 12.04 -1.51
C TYR A 27 -38.93 12.11 -0.10
N SER A 28 -38.87 13.30 0.52
CA SER A 28 -38.38 13.47 1.89
C SER A 28 -39.44 13.03 2.90
N ARG A 29 -39.34 11.81 3.44
CA ARG A 29 -40.08 11.44 4.66
C ARG A 29 -39.37 12.04 5.88
N PRO A 30 -40.10 12.57 6.88
CA PRO A 30 -39.49 13.07 8.10
C PRO A 30 -38.73 11.95 8.82
N ILE A 31 -37.50 12.24 9.25
CA ILE A 31 -36.69 11.35 10.09
C ILE A 31 -37.14 11.58 11.53
N GLU A 32 -37.76 10.58 12.15
CA GLU A 32 -38.01 10.60 13.59
C GLU A 32 -36.71 10.26 14.32
N PHE A 33 -36.21 11.22 15.12
CA PHE A 33 -35.08 10.98 16.01
C PHE A 33 -35.58 10.19 17.23
N ILE A 34 -35.09 8.97 17.39
CA ILE A 34 -35.35 8.15 18.58
C ILE A 34 -34.52 8.74 19.72
N SER A 35 -35.18 9.21 20.78
CA SER A 35 -34.53 9.70 22.00
C SER A 35 -33.82 8.55 22.73
N GLU A 36 -32.66 8.85 23.31
CA GLU A 36 -31.84 7.95 24.13
C GLU A 36 -32.68 7.33 25.27
N GLY A 37 -33.24 6.13 25.05
CA GLY A 37 -34.12 5.50 26.05
C GLY A 37 -34.88 4.25 25.59
N SER A 38 -34.90 3.92 24.29
CA SER A 38 -35.43 2.62 23.85
C SER A 38 -34.36 1.53 24.00
N THR A 39 -34.49 0.75 25.08
CA THR A 39 -33.71 -0.46 25.33
C THR A 39 -34.02 -1.50 24.25
N LEU A 40 -33.09 -1.71 23.32
CA LEU A 40 -33.07 -2.91 22.51
C LEU A 40 -32.66 -4.11 23.39
N PRO A 41 -33.28 -5.28 23.24
CA PRO A 41 -32.91 -6.45 24.02
C PRO A 41 -31.46 -6.86 23.73
N GLU A 42 -30.67 -7.00 24.79
CA GLU A 42 -29.29 -7.47 24.75
C GLU A 42 -29.23 -8.83 24.04
N LYS A 43 -28.47 -8.90 22.94
CA LYS A 43 -28.08 -10.19 22.36
C LYS A 43 -26.97 -10.77 23.22
N ASP A 44 -27.32 -11.77 24.00
CA ASP A 44 -26.40 -12.66 24.71
C ASP A 44 -25.33 -13.21 23.76
N THR A 45 -24.15 -12.60 23.75
CA THR A 45 -22.96 -13.24 23.19
C THR A 45 -22.42 -14.22 24.23
N LYS A 46 -22.99 -15.43 24.25
CA LYS A 46 -22.41 -16.56 24.97
C LYS A 46 -21.02 -16.83 24.40
N LYS A 47 -19.98 -16.34 25.08
CA LYS A 47 -18.59 -16.77 24.84
C LYS A 47 -18.54 -18.29 24.99
N PRO A 48 -18.04 -19.06 24.01
CA PRO A 48 -17.85 -20.49 24.21
C PRO A 48 -16.82 -20.68 25.33
N LYS A 49 -17.20 -21.41 26.38
CA LYS A 49 -16.26 -21.91 27.38
C LYS A 49 -15.32 -22.87 26.66
N ILE A 50 -14.12 -22.40 26.36
CA ILE A 50 -13.04 -23.26 25.88
C ILE A 50 -12.70 -24.19 27.04
N THR A 51 -13.13 -25.44 26.96
CA THR A 51 -12.68 -26.50 27.87
C THR A 51 -11.19 -26.69 27.61
N SER A 52 -10.38 -26.31 28.59
CA SER A 52 -8.93 -26.27 28.50
C SER A 52 -8.34 -27.68 28.46
N ASN A 53 -8.07 -28.19 27.25
CA ASN A 53 -7.17 -29.33 27.05
C ASN A 53 -5.69 -28.91 27.15
N GLY A 54 -5.41 -27.73 27.74
CA GLY A 54 -4.07 -27.16 27.79
C GLY A 54 -3.06 -28.06 28.49
N ASN A 55 -3.50 -28.87 29.46
CA ASN A 55 -2.62 -29.79 30.19
C ASN A 55 -2.25 -31.02 29.36
N GLU A 56 -3.19 -31.56 28.58
CA GLU A 56 -2.93 -32.66 27.63
C GLU A 56 -1.99 -32.20 26.53
N ILE A 57 -2.25 -31.03 25.95
CA ILE A 57 -1.40 -30.40 24.93
C ILE A 57 0.01 -30.16 25.49
N ALA A 58 0.12 -29.63 26.70
CA ALA A 58 1.42 -29.41 27.34
C ALA A 58 2.19 -30.71 27.59
N SER A 59 1.51 -31.79 27.98
CA SER A 59 2.12 -33.10 28.19
C SER A 59 2.66 -33.72 26.89
N PHE A 60 1.91 -33.55 25.79
CA PHE A 60 2.31 -33.99 24.46
C PHE A 60 3.58 -33.26 23.96
N TYR A 61 3.62 -31.93 24.09
CA TYR A 61 4.81 -31.16 23.71
C TYR A 61 6.03 -31.51 24.57
N ARG A 62 5.86 -31.70 25.88
CA ARG A 62 6.94 -32.16 26.79
C ARG A 62 7.48 -33.54 26.38
N SER A 63 6.61 -34.44 25.93
CA SER A 63 7.00 -35.77 25.46
C SER A 63 7.87 -35.71 24.20
N ILE A 64 7.51 -34.88 23.21
CA ILE A 64 8.29 -34.72 21.97
C ILE A 64 9.68 -34.16 22.26
N ILE A 65 9.76 -33.12 23.10
CA ILE A 65 11.03 -32.49 23.46
C ILE A 65 11.91 -33.49 24.23
N SER A 66 11.33 -34.25 25.16
CA SER A 66 12.06 -35.27 25.93
C SER A 66 12.48 -36.48 25.08
N ALA A 67 11.74 -36.80 24.02
CA ALA A 67 12.08 -37.85 23.06
C ALA A 67 13.25 -37.45 22.15
N SER A 68 13.36 -36.16 21.82
CA SER A 68 14.47 -35.64 21.01
C SER A 68 15.81 -35.53 21.75
N SER A 69 15.85 -35.80 23.06
CA SER A 69 17.02 -35.56 23.91
C SER A 69 17.68 -36.82 24.49
N LYS A 70 17.45 -38.03 23.95
CA LYS A 70 18.20 -39.24 24.37
C LYS A 70 18.87 -39.93 23.18
N PRO A 71 20.17 -40.27 23.28
CA PRO A 71 20.83 -41.17 22.34
C PRO A 71 20.35 -42.63 22.55
N ASP A 72 20.31 -43.37 21.44
CA ASP A 72 19.80 -44.73 21.31
C ASP A 72 20.34 -45.74 22.33
N ASN A 73 19.46 -46.47 23.02
CA ASN A 73 19.66 -47.91 23.24
C ASN A 73 18.35 -48.70 23.48
N SER A 74 18.16 -49.71 22.61
CA SER A 74 17.47 -51.00 22.80
C SER A 74 15.92 -51.14 22.76
N LYS A 75 15.46 -51.60 21.57
CA LYS A 75 14.60 -52.78 21.25
C LYS A 75 13.22 -52.95 21.92
N ASN A 76 12.15 -53.00 21.11
CA ASN A 76 11.51 -54.27 20.72
C ASN A 76 10.48 -54.13 19.56
N ASN A 77 10.21 -55.26 18.92
CA ASN A 77 9.76 -55.47 17.53
C ASN A 77 8.22 -55.44 17.33
N ASN A 78 7.77 -55.00 16.13
CA ASN A 78 6.96 -55.84 15.21
C ASN A 78 6.72 -55.18 13.82
N GLU A 79 7.27 -55.85 12.80
CA GLU A 79 6.88 -55.99 11.37
C GLU A 79 6.78 -54.80 10.37
N LYS A 80 7.11 -55.13 9.11
CA LYS A 80 7.57 -54.31 7.97
C LYS A 80 6.65 -54.60 6.74
N PRO A 81 6.64 -53.83 5.62
CA PRO A 81 7.76 -53.89 4.66
C PRO A 81 8.16 -52.53 4.01
N LYS A 82 9.36 -52.56 3.44
CA LYS A 82 10.14 -51.52 2.71
C LYS A 82 10.01 -51.80 1.18
N PRO A 83 10.39 -50.91 0.21
CA PRO A 83 11.82 -50.66 -0.05
C PRO A 83 12.22 -49.27 -0.61
N GLY A 84 13.51 -48.95 -0.42
CA GLY A 84 14.19 -47.80 -1.02
C GLY A 84 15.57 -47.59 -0.36
N ASN A 85 16.60 -48.16 -0.97
CA ASN A 85 18.03 -48.18 -0.57
C ASN A 85 18.61 -46.77 -0.30
N SER A 86 19.64 -46.55 0.54
CA SER A 86 20.94 -47.23 0.46
C SER A 86 21.78 -47.08 1.75
N LYS A 87 22.20 -48.23 2.26
CA LYS A 87 23.48 -48.62 2.87
C LYS A 87 24.19 -47.67 3.87
N ASN A 88 24.27 -48.18 5.10
CA ASN A 88 25.30 -47.90 6.10
C ASN A 88 26.70 -48.12 5.55
N SER A 89 27.68 -47.35 6.03
CA SER A 89 28.97 -47.93 6.38
C SER A 89 29.62 -47.09 7.48
N SER A 90 29.78 -47.73 8.63
CA SER A 90 30.72 -47.36 9.68
C SER A 90 32.10 -47.16 9.07
N ASN A 91 32.63 -45.95 9.17
CA ASN A 91 34.05 -45.73 9.02
C ASN A 91 34.43 -44.60 9.97
N GLU A 92 35.13 -44.97 11.04
CA GLU A 92 35.92 -44.05 11.83
C GLU A 92 36.90 -43.36 10.88
N LYS A 93 36.50 -42.19 10.39
CA LYS A 93 37.39 -41.25 9.74
C LYS A 93 37.19 -39.95 10.47
N LEU A 94 38.22 -39.57 11.21
CA LEU A 94 38.41 -38.27 11.81
C LEU A 94 38.50 -37.24 10.67
N SER A 95 37.37 -36.93 10.03
CA SER A 95 37.28 -35.79 9.12
C SER A 95 37.17 -34.55 9.98
N THR A 96 38.18 -33.71 9.92
CA THR A 96 38.13 -32.31 10.35
C THR A 96 36.91 -31.65 9.71
N GLU A 97 35.76 -31.69 10.38
CA GLU A 97 34.56 -31.07 9.86
C GLU A 97 34.77 -29.55 9.88
N GLU A 98 34.83 -28.98 8.69
CA GLU A 98 35.04 -27.55 8.50
C GLU A 98 33.83 -26.79 9.07
N THR A 99 34.07 -25.95 10.08
CA THR A 99 33.05 -25.12 10.73
C THR A 99 33.11 -23.68 10.24
N TRP A 100 31.94 -23.06 10.06
CA TRP A 100 31.80 -21.63 9.79
C TRP A 100 31.17 -20.90 10.98
N TRP A 101 31.64 -19.69 11.22
CA TRP A 101 31.09 -18.79 12.23
C TRP A 101 29.89 -18.01 11.66
N CYS A 102 28.82 -17.90 12.45
CA CYS A 102 27.69 -17.05 12.12
C CYS A 102 27.61 -15.86 13.07
N GLU A 103 27.64 -14.65 12.53
CA GLU A 103 27.65 -13.40 13.31
C GLU A 103 26.27 -13.00 13.85
N SER A 104 25.17 -13.41 13.19
CA SER A 104 23.82 -13.13 13.70
C SER A 104 23.42 -14.02 14.86
N CYS A 105 23.98 -15.23 14.93
CA CYS A 105 23.67 -16.23 15.97
C CYS A 105 24.79 -16.44 16.99
N SER A 106 25.96 -15.82 16.76
CA SER A 106 27.16 -15.94 17.61
C SER A 106 27.53 -17.38 17.96
N MET A 107 27.47 -18.30 16.98
CA MET A 107 27.80 -19.71 17.16
C MET A 107 28.53 -20.30 15.94
N SER A 108 29.33 -21.34 16.17
CA SER A 108 29.96 -22.12 15.12
C SER A 108 29.01 -23.21 14.60
N ILE A 109 28.87 -23.27 13.28
CA ILE A 109 27.98 -24.22 12.58
C ILE A 109 28.82 -25.03 11.61
N LEU A 110 28.47 -26.31 11.42
CA LEU A 110 29.11 -27.17 10.44
C LEU A 110 28.81 -26.66 9.02
N LYS A 111 29.80 -26.72 8.13
CA LYS A 111 29.66 -26.27 6.73
C LYS A 111 28.53 -27.00 5.98
N SER A 112 28.29 -28.27 6.30
CA SER A 112 27.16 -29.06 5.79
C SER A 112 25.79 -28.46 6.17
N ASP A 113 25.69 -27.93 7.39
CA ASP A 113 24.46 -27.41 7.98
C ASP A 113 24.27 -25.90 7.85
N TYR A 114 25.26 -25.18 7.35
CA TYR A 114 25.22 -23.73 7.22
C TYR A 114 24.00 -23.23 6.41
N LYS A 115 23.65 -23.92 5.31
CA LYS A 115 22.46 -23.58 4.52
C LYS A 115 21.16 -23.76 5.31
N ARG A 116 21.05 -24.86 6.05
CA ARG A 116 19.89 -25.16 6.92
C ARG A 116 19.79 -24.14 8.05
N HIS A 117 20.93 -23.72 8.61
CA HIS A 117 21.01 -22.70 9.63
C HIS A 117 20.49 -21.35 9.13
N ILE A 118 21.01 -20.81 8.01
CA ILE A 118 20.61 -19.48 7.50
C ILE A 118 19.11 -19.42 7.16
N GLN A 119 18.58 -20.49 6.58
CA GLN A 119 17.16 -20.59 6.21
C GLN A 119 16.27 -20.91 7.42
N GLY A 120 16.85 -21.24 8.57
CA GLY A 120 16.12 -21.53 9.80
C GLY A 120 15.42 -20.29 10.33
N THR A 121 14.19 -20.47 10.82
CA THR A 121 13.41 -19.38 11.44
C THR A 121 14.14 -18.73 12.60
N ALA A 122 14.91 -19.50 13.39
CA ALA A 122 15.73 -18.98 14.48
C ALA A 122 16.80 -17.99 13.97
N HIS A 123 17.49 -18.30 12.86
CA HIS A 123 18.47 -17.39 12.26
C HIS A 123 17.81 -16.14 11.70
N MET A 124 16.69 -16.26 10.99
CA MET A 124 15.95 -15.12 10.44
C MET A 124 15.40 -14.16 11.51
N VAL A 125 15.10 -14.66 12.71
CA VAL A 125 14.65 -13.85 13.84
C VAL A 125 15.82 -13.14 14.52
N CYS A 126 16.98 -13.79 14.60
CA CYS A 126 18.20 -13.18 15.15
C CYS A 126 18.91 -12.24 14.16
N SER A 127 18.71 -12.42 12.85
CA SER A 127 19.27 -11.51 11.87
C SER A 127 18.60 -10.14 11.98
N LYS A 128 19.41 -9.07 11.95
CA LYS A 128 18.89 -7.70 11.87
C LYS A 128 18.13 -7.58 10.56
N SER A 129 16.81 -7.57 10.60
CA SER A 129 16.00 -7.32 9.41
C SER A 129 16.39 -5.95 8.88
N GLU A 130 16.79 -5.87 7.61
CA GLU A 130 16.94 -4.57 6.96
C GLU A 130 15.62 -3.81 7.04
N PRO A 131 15.66 -2.48 7.20
CA PRO A 131 14.45 -1.67 7.26
C PRO A 131 13.60 -1.94 6.02
N VAL A 132 12.31 -2.17 6.22
CA VAL A 132 11.36 -2.42 5.14
C VAL A 132 11.50 -1.28 4.10
N PRO A 133 11.67 -1.59 2.81
CA PRO A 133 11.82 -0.55 1.79
C PRO A 133 10.65 0.43 1.83
N ASP A 134 10.96 1.73 1.91
CA ASP A 134 9.92 2.74 1.98
C ASP A 134 9.11 2.78 0.67
N MET A 135 7.78 2.67 0.81
CA MET A 135 6.84 2.56 -0.31
C MET A 135 6.91 3.75 -1.28
N LEU A 136 7.35 4.92 -0.82
CA LEU A 136 7.45 6.12 -1.66
C LEU A 136 8.46 5.97 -2.79
N GLY A 137 9.49 5.11 -2.66
CA GLY A 137 10.41 4.72 -3.73
C GLY A 137 10.94 5.87 -4.59
N LEU A 138 11.03 7.09 -4.04
CA LEU A 138 11.37 8.28 -4.82
C LEU A 138 12.86 8.24 -5.14
N SER A 139 13.19 7.80 -6.36
CA SER A 139 14.56 7.81 -6.83
C SER A 139 15.10 9.24 -6.93
N GLY A 140 16.37 9.44 -6.59
CA GLY A 140 17.08 10.71 -6.74
C GLY A 140 17.12 11.27 -8.16
N LYS A 141 16.72 10.49 -9.18
CA LYS A 141 16.57 10.95 -10.57
C LYS A 141 15.31 11.80 -10.79
N ASN A 142 14.28 11.65 -9.95
CA ASN A 142 13.03 12.40 -10.09
C ASN A 142 13.25 13.89 -9.83
N LEU A 143 12.82 14.75 -10.76
CA LEU A 143 13.03 16.19 -10.66
C LEU A 143 12.29 16.80 -9.45
N GLY A 144 11.06 16.39 -9.20
CA GLY A 144 10.28 16.84 -8.04
C GLY A 144 10.93 16.46 -6.71
N PHE A 145 11.52 15.26 -6.61
CA PHE A 145 12.28 14.86 -5.44
C PHE A 145 13.51 15.75 -5.21
N LYS A 146 14.26 16.08 -6.27
CA LYS A 146 15.39 17.02 -6.19
C LYS A 146 14.93 18.42 -5.76
N MET A 147 13.83 18.91 -6.30
CA MET A 147 13.26 20.21 -5.95
C MET A 147 12.85 20.26 -4.48
N LEU A 148 12.13 19.24 -3.98
CA LEU A 148 11.76 19.17 -2.57
C LEU A 148 12.99 19.16 -1.65
N ARG A 149 13.99 18.34 -1.97
CA ARG A 149 15.26 18.29 -1.24
C ARG A 149 15.98 19.64 -1.24
N SER A 150 15.99 20.37 -2.36
CA SER A 150 16.60 21.70 -2.43
C SER A 150 15.90 22.74 -1.54
N GLN A 151 14.61 22.56 -1.28
CA GLN A 151 13.83 23.42 -0.37
C GLN A 151 13.97 22.99 1.11
N GLY A 152 14.87 22.06 1.41
CA GLY A 152 15.13 21.58 2.77
C GLY A 152 14.20 20.46 3.24
N TRP A 153 13.36 19.89 2.36
CA TRP A 153 12.55 18.72 2.71
C TRP A 153 13.42 17.46 2.81
N LYS A 154 13.21 16.67 3.88
CA LYS A 154 13.86 15.38 4.11
C LYS A 154 12.91 14.23 3.79
N TYR A 155 13.43 13.21 3.13
CA TYR A 155 12.64 12.05 2.70
C TYR A 155 11.99 11.28 3.86
N GLU A 156 12.68 11.18 5.00
CA GLU A 156 12.18 10.45 6.17
C GLU A 156 11.06 11.19 6.91
N GLU A 157 10.92 12.50 6.69
CA GLU A 157 10.04 13.39 7.44
C GLU A 157 8.83 13.84 6.60
N GLY A 158 7.76 14.19 7.29
CA GLY A 158 6.60 14.86 6.69
C GLY A 158 6.90 16.28 6.21
N LEU A 159 5.96 16.87 5.48
CA LEU A 159 5.99 18.30 5.16
C LEU A 159 5.54 19.15 6.36
N GLY A 160 5.92 20.44 6.38
CA GLY A 160 5.51 21.40 7.39
C GLY A 160 6.62 21.75 8.40
N PRO A 161 6.46 22.82 9.21
CA PRO A 161 7.51 23.35 10.08
C PRO A 161 8.14 22.36 11.05
N LYS A 162 7.38 21.36 11.51
CA LYS A 162 7.86 20.30 12.42
C LYS A 162 7.79 18.92 11.76
N GLY A 163 7.65 18.86 10.43
CA GLY A 163 7.41 17.62 9.71
C GLY A 163 6.09 16.93 10.07
N GLN A 164 5.08 17.71 10.49
CA GLN A 164 3.79 17.17 10.96
C GLN A 164 2.90 16.62 9.84
N GLY A 165 3.22 16.97 8.60
CA GLY A 165 2.51 16.51 7.42
C GLY A 165 2.69 15.01 7.23
N ARG A 166 1.74 14.39 6.55
CA ARG A 166 1.80 12.95 6.33
C ARG A 166 2.83 12.63 5.26
N ARG A 167 3.67 11.62 5.50
CA ARG A 167 4.71 11.19 4.57
C ARG A 167 4.11 10.51 3.34
N HIS A 168 3.21 9.54 3.55
CA HIS A 168 2.59 8.77 2.47
C HIS A 168 1.25 9.38 1.99
N PRO A 169 0.90 9.24 0.70
CA PRO A 169 -0.41 9.66 0.16
C PRO A 169 -1.60 8.93 0.79
N ILE A 170 -2.77 9.58 0.83
CA ILE A 170 -4.00 8.96 1.36
C ILE A 170 -4.49 7.95 0.33
N ALA A 171 -4.61 6.69 0.76
CA ALA A 171 -5.28 5.69 -0.05
C ALA A 171 -6.73 6.11 -0.24
N THR A 172 -7.10 6.41 -1.48
CA THR A 172 -8.47 6.73 -1.85
C THR A 172 -9.17 5.48 -2.37
N VAL A 173 -10.46 5.41 -2.09
CA VAL A 173 -11.33 4.32 -2.52
C VAL A 173 -12.26 4.86 -3.59
N LEU A 174 -12.19 4.30 -4.80
CA LEU A 174 -13.16 4.63 -5.83
C LEU A 174 -14.47 3.88 -5.58
N LYS A 175 -15.56 4.64 -5.53
CA LYS A 175 -16.93 4.10 -5.53
C LYS A 175 -17.37 3.85 -6.97
N GLN A 176 -17.72 2.62 -7.31
CA GLN A 176 -18.15 2.22 -8.66
C GLN A 176 -19.65 1.96 -8.77
N ASP A 177 -20.33 1.80 -7.63
CA ASP A 177 -21.75 1.51 -7.53
C ASP A 177 -22.60 2.78 -7.47
N ARG A 178 -23.86 2.65 -7.89
CA ARG A 178 -24.88 3.70 -7.80
C ARG A 178 -25.66 3.65 -6.48
N LEU A 179 -25.30 2.74 -5.57
CA LEU A 179 -25.97 2.56 -4.28
C LEU A 179 -25.65 3.72 -3.35
N CYS A 180 -26.38 3.88 -2.26
CA CYS A 180 -26.11 4.92 -1.27
C CYS A 180 -24.81 4.64 -0.49
N ILE A 181 -24.28 5.66 0.18
CA ILE A 181 -23.11 5.50 1.07
C ILE A 181 -23.55 4.63 2.27
N GLY A 182 -22.69 3.71 2.70
CA GLY A 182 -22.98 2.82 3.83
C GLY A 182 -23.70 1.52 3.46
N HIS A 183 -23.98 1.28 2.17
CA HIS A 183 -24.52 0.01 1.72
C HIS A 183 -23.49 -1.12 1.90
N GLY A 184 -23.89 -2.22 2.55
CA GLY A 184 -22.98 -3.32 2.93
C GLY A 184 -22.35 -4.05 1.75
N GLU A 185 -22.99 -3.99 0.57
CA GLU A 185 -22.54 -4.61 -0.67
C GLU A 185 -21.88 -3.62 -1.65
N SER A 186 -21.32 -2.51 -1.15
CA SER A 186 -20.41 -1.73 -2.01
C SER A 186 -19.19 -2.60 -2.32
N GLY A 187 -19.08 -3.01 -3.59
CA GLY A 187 -18.06 -3.94 -4.09
C GLY A 187 -16.60 -3.53 -3.80
N ARG A 188 -15.64 -4.32 -4.31
CA ARG A 188 -14.23 -4.13 -3.96
C ARG A 188 -13.75 -2.70 -4.25
N LYS A 189 -13.26 -2.07 -3.20
CA LYS A 189 -12.64 -0.76 -3.17
C LYS A 189 -11.28 -0.84 -3.89
N VAL A 190 -11.20 -0.37 -5.14
CA VAL A 190 -9.96 -0.40 -5.95
C VAL A 190 -9.43 1.03 -6.17
N VAL A 191 -8.11 1.15 -6.23
CA VAL A 191 -7.39 2.39 -6.56
C VAL A 191 -7.85 2.92 -7.93
N THR A 192 -8.01 4.24 -8.00
CA THR A 192 -8.66 5.00 -9.07
C THR A 192 -8.20 4.69 -10.48
N HIS A 193 -6.94 4.32 -10.71
CA HIS A 193 -6.42 3.97 -12.04
C HIS A 193 -5.35 2.88 -11.93
N LYS A 194 -5.53 1.77 -12.66
CA LYS A 194 -4.42 0.84 -12.88
C LYS A 194 -3.37 1.55 -13.73
N TYR A 195 -2.08 1.32 -13.47
CA TYR A 195 -0.98 1.91 -14.25
C TYR A 195 -1.21 1.86 -15.77
N LYS A 196 -1.71 0.71 -16.27
CA LYS A 196 -2.06 0.49 -17.68
C LYS A 196 -3.12 1.45 -18.23
N GLU A 197 -4.09 1.88 -17.42
CA GLU A 197 -5.15 2.79 -17.84
C GLU A 197 -4.65 4.23 -17.95
N ILE A 198 -3.73 4.62 -17.06
CA ILE A 198 -3.05 5.93 -17.12
C ILE A 198 -2.21 6.01 -18.39
N GLU A 199 -1.40 4.98 -18.64
CA GLU A 199 -0.55 4.87 -19.82
C GLU A 199 -1.37 4.91 -21.12
N LYS A 200 -2.46 4.14 -21.19
CA LYS A 200 -3.37 4.17 -22.34
C LYS A 200 -3.96 5.57 -22.59
N LYS A 201 -4.41 6.26 -21.54
CA LYS A 201 -4.93 7.63 -21.67
C LYS A 201 -3.86 8.63 -22.12
N ALA A 202 -2.62 8.45 -21.68
CA ALA A 202 -1.49 9.29 -22.11
C ALA A 202 -1.18 9.09 -23.60
N ILE A 203 -1.14 7.84 -24.07
CA ILE A 203 -0.93 7.49 -25.49
C ILE A 203 -2.08 8.02 -26.36
N ASP A 204 -3.34 7.84 -25.92
CA ASP A 204 -4.50 8.34 -26.65
C ASP A 204 -4.49 9.87 -26.75
N ARG A 205 -4.04 10.57 -25.69
CA ARG A 205 -3.84 12.03 -25.72
C ARG A 205 -2.78 12.42 -26.74
N GLN A 206 -1.61 11.78 -26.71
CA GLN A 206 -0.55 12.05 -27.69
C GLN A 206 -1.01 11.80 -29.13
N ARG A 207 -1.76 10.72 -29.37
CA ARG A 207 -2.33 10.43 -30.70
C ARG A 207 -3.30 11.52 -31.16
N ARG A 208 -4.16 12.02 -30.25
CA ARG A 208 -5.09 13.12 -30.55
C ARG A 208 -4.36 14.42 -30.84
N GLU A 209 -3.31 14.72 -30.08
CA GLU A 209 -2.47 15.90 -30.29
C GLU A 209 -1.73 15.82 -31.62
N ALA A 210 -1.18 14.65 -31.97
CA ALA A 210 -0.55 14.40 -33.26
C ALA A 210 -1.55 14.49 -34.43
N ALA A 211 -2.77 13.98 -34.27
CA ALA A 211 -3.83 14.10 -35.27
C ALA A 211 -4.32 15.55 -35.44
N ASN A 212 -4.26 16.36 -34.39
CA ASN A 212 -4.62 17.78 -34.41
C ASN A 212 -3.49 18.69 -34.89
N GLN A 213 -2.24 18.21 -34.96
CA GLN A 213 -1.18 18.92 -35.69
C GLN A 213 -1.48 18.86 -37.18
N ARG A 214 -2.22 19.87 -37.66
CA ARG A 214 -2.41 20.11 -39.09
C ARG A 214 -1.07 20.52 -39.70
N ASP A 215 -0.72 19.88 -40.81
CA ASP A 215 0.48 20.23 -41.57
C ASP A 215 0.41 21.70 -42.02
N PRO A 216 1.33 22.57 -41.55
CA PRO A 216 1.33 23.98 -41.90
C PRO A 216 1.46 24.20 -43.42
N GLY A 217 2.09 23.29 -44.15
CA GLY A 217 2.22 23.38 -45.61
C GLY A 217 0.88 23.30 -46.34
N LYS A 218 -0.05 22.46 -45.84
CA LYS A 218 -1.38 22.29 -46.45
C LYS A 218 -2.27 23.53 -46.27
N GLU A 219 -2.14 24.20 -45.12
CA GLU A 219 -2.83 25.46 -44.82
C GLU A 219 -2.31 26.60 -45.72
N ILE A 220 -0.98 26.69 -45.89
CA ILE A 220 -0.33 27.69 -46.75
C ILE A 220 -0.73 27.47 -48.22
N ALA A 221 -0.71 26.24 -48.71
CA ALA A 221 -1.13 25.91 -50.07
C ALA A 221 -2.60 26.26 -50.33
N ARG A 222 -3.49 26.01 -49.36
CA ARG A 222 -4.91 26.41 -49.45
C ARG A 222 -5.06 27.93 -49.59
N LYS A 223 -4.37 28.70 -48.74
CA LYS A 223 -4.41 30.18 -48.80
C LYS A 223 -3.90 30.71 -50.14
N HIS A 224 -2.80 30.14 -50.66
CA HIS A 224 -2.24 30.57 -51.95
C HIS A 224 -3.20 30.31 -53.12
N LYS A 225 -3.95 29.18 -53.06
CA LYS A 225 -4.99 28.84 -54.04
C LYS A 225 -6.20 29.77 -53.96
N GLU A 226 -6.65 30.10 -52.75
CA GLU A 226 -7.73 31.06 -52.53
C GLU A 226 -7.35 32.47 -53.00
N GLU A 227 -6.11 32.89 -52.75
CA GLU A 227 -5.59 34.19 -53.19
C GLU A 227 -5.47 34.27 -54.72
N THR A 228 -4.93 33.23 -55.36
CA THR A 228 -4.88 33.17 -56.84
C THR A 228 -6.27 33.17 -57.45
N ALA A 229 -7.23 32.40 -56.89
CA ALA A 229 -8.62 32.43 -57.34
C ALA A 229 -9.25 33.82 -57.20
N ARG A 230 -9.00 34.53 -56.09
CA ARG A 230 -9.46 35.92 -55.90
C ARG A 230 -8.86 36.86 -56.95
N ARG A 231 -7.56 36.78 -57.20
CA ARG A 231 -6.89 37.63 -58.22
C ARG A 231 -7.48 37.40 -59.60
N VAL A 232 -7.71 36.15 -59.97
CA VAL A 232 -8.34 35.80 -61.27
C VAL A 232 -9.77 36.32 -61.36
N ALA A 233 -10.56 36.22 -60.28
CA ALA A 233 -11.92 36.75 -60.25
C ALA A 233 -11.95 38.29 -60.41
N ILE A 234 -11.03 39.01 -59.76
CA ILE A 234 -10.90 40.46 -59.91
C ILE A 234 -10.49 40.82 -61.35
N LEU A 235 -9.49 40.12 -61.92
CA LEU A 235 -9.07 40.35 -63.30
C LEU A 235 -10.18 40.09 -64.31
N LYS A 236 -11.02 39.09 -64.06
CA LYS A 236 -12.20 38.81 -64.89
C LYS A 236 -13.22 39.95 -64.79
N TYR A 237 -13.52 40.42 -63.58
CA TYR A 237 -14.44 41.53 -63.35
C TYR A 237 -13.98 42.85 -63.99
N MET A 238 -12.67 43.10 -64.06
CA MET A 238 -12.12 44.33 -64.67
C MET A 238 -12.09 44.31 -66.21
N LYS A 239 -12.39 43.16 -66.83
CA LYS A 239 -12.28 42.97 -68.28
C LYS A 239 -13.64 42.97 -68.99
N ASP A 240 -14.71 42.84 -68.22
CA ASP A 240 -16.11 43.02 -68.63
C ASP A 240 -16.54 44.48 -68.36
#